data_AF-A0A437MC49-F1
#
_entry.id   AF-A0A437MC49-F1
#
_cell.length_a   1.000
_cell.length_b   1.000
_cell.length_c   1.000
_cell.angle_alpha   90.00
_cell.angle_beta   90.00
_cell.angle_gamma   90.00
#
_symmetry.space_group_name_H-M   'P 1'
#
loop_
_entity.id
_entity.type
_entity.pdbx_description
1 polymer ?
#
loop_
_entity_poly.entity_id
_entity_poly.type
_entity_poly.pdbx_seq_one_letter_code
_entity_poly.pdbx_strand_id
1 'polypeptide(L)'
;MASVGQPIIVPSPRGFWFFGHLTEHGVQMSIENFLDLQHARRWCQGQGIRALYEIDGARMSTDAATLLEATALGIEPQNRRGLKNLILCGMAEKSRAEGKLTITLTEKGRATAAALGVSA
;
A
#
# COMPACT_ATOMS: atom_id res chain seq x y z
N MET A 1 12.87 6.72 3.30
CA MET A 1 12.79 7.60 2.13
C MET A 1 12.81 6.74 0.90
N ALA A 2 11.94 7.02 -0.07
CA ALA A 2 12.01 6.36 -1.37
C ALA A 2 13.20 6.93 -2.15
N SER A 3 13.97 6.08 -2.83
CA SER A 3 15.14 6.48 -3.60
C SER A 3 14.80 6.61 -5.08
N VAL A 4 15.58 7.42 -5.81
CA VAL A 4 15.60 7.39 -7.28
C VAL A 4 15.84 5.95 -7.75
N GLY A 5 15.14 5.54 -8.80
CA GLY A 5 15.14 4.17 -9.33
C GLY A 5 14.24 3.19 -8.59
N GLN A 6 13.60 3.58 -7.48
CA GLN A 6 12.69 2.71 -6.74
C GLN A 6 11.46 2.37 -7.62
N PRO A 7 11.17 1.07 -7.87
CA PRO A 7 9.98 0.67 -8.58
C PRO A 7 8.71 1.10 -7.84
N ILE A 8 7.70 1.55 -8.60
CA ILE A 8 6.43 2.02 -8.08
C ILE A 8 5.27 1.60 -8.99
N ILE A 9 4.15 1.28 -8.37
CA ILE A 9 2.86 1.02 -8.99
C ILE A 9 1.94 2.21 -8.68
N VAL A 10 1.38 2.86 -9.71
CA VAL A 10 0.54 4.05 -9.55
C VAL A 10 -0.81 3.88 -10.26
N PRO A 11 -1.91 4.43 -9.71
CA PRO A 11 -3.22 4.36 -10.34
C PRO A 11 -3.30 5.33 -11.52
N SER A 12 -4.00 4.89 -12.55
CA SER A 12 -4.37 5.67 -13.72
C SER A 12 -5.71 6.36 -13.49
N PRO A 13 -5.92 7.59 -14.02
CA PRO A 13 -7.24 8.20 -14.10
C PRO A 13 -8.27 7.34 -14.86
N ARG A 14 -7.81 6.37 -15.68
CA ARG A 14 -8.67 5.46 -16.44
C ARG A 14 -8.99 4.14 -15.73
N GLY A 15 -8.64 4.01 -14.45
CA GLY A 15 -8.93 2.81 -13.63
C GLY A 15 -7.92 1.67 -13.78
N PHE A 16 -6.86 1.85 -14.57
CA PHE A 16 -5.73 0.91 -14.63
C PHE A 16 -4.68 1.22 -13.58
N TRP A 17 -3.70 0.33 -13.43
CA TRP A 17 -2.51 0.53 -12.62
C TRP A 17 -1.28 0.43 -13.50
N PHE A 18 -0.29 1.27 -13.27
CA PHE A 18 0.89 1.33 -14.10
C PHE A 18 2.16 1.04 -13.32
N PHE A 19 3.09 0.35 -13.95
CA PHE A 19 4.44 0.20 -13.44
C PHE A 19 5.31 1.39 -13.83
N GLY A 20 6.18 1.81 -12.93
CA GLY A 20 7.14 2.88 -13.18
C GLY A 20 8.28 2.88 -12.18
N HIS A 21 9.11 3.91 -12.27
CA HIS A 21 10.23 4.14 -11.37
C HIS A 21 10.20 5.57 -10.87
N LEU A 22 10.57 5.76 -9.61
CA LEU A 22 10.79 7.10 -9.07
C LEU A 22 12.03 7.73 -9.69
N THR A 23 11.89 8.97 -10.13
CA THR A 23 12.95 9.83 -10.65
C THR A 23 13.04 11.10 -9.79
N GLU A 24 14.04 11.93 -10.03
CA GLU A 24 14.16 13.24 -9.37
C GLU A 24 12.99 14.17 -9.71
N HIS A 25 12.30 13.93 -10.83
CA HIS A 25 11.24 14.80 -11.36
C HIS A 25 9.83 14.23 -11.20
N GLY A 26 9.68 13.03 -10.64
CA GLY A 26 8.38 12.36 -10.51
C GLY A 26 8.46 10.88 -10.85
N VAL A 27 7.40 10.34 -11.46
CA VAL A 27 7.32 8.93 -11.84
C VAL A 27 7.59 8.80 -13.34
N GLN A 28 8.59 8.01 -13.72
CA GLN A 28 8.77 7.57 -15.09
C GLN A 28 7.99 6.28 -15.31
N MET A 29 6.99 6.34 -16.19
CA MET A 29 6.08 5.24 -16.47
C MET A 29 6.70 4.24 -17.45
N SER A 30 6.39 2.96 -17.25
CA SER A 30 6.69 1.88 -18.20
C SER A 30 5.43 1.55 -19.02
N ILE A 31 5.52 0.62 -19.96
CA ILE A 31 4.39 0.24 -20.83
C ILE A 31 3.43 -0.76 -20.16
N GLU A 32 3.85 -1.35 -19.04
CA GLU A 32 3.10 -2.34 -18.29
C GLU A 32 1.92 -1.70 -17.56
N ASN A 33 0.74 -2.20 -17.91
CA ASN A 33 -0.54 -1.78 -17.35
C ASN A 33 -1.23 -3.00 -16.72
N PHE A 34 -1.84 -2.79 -15.56
CA PHE A 34 -2.58 -3.82 -14.83
C PHE A 34 -4.04 -3.39 -14.67
N LEU A 35 -4.93 -4.38 -14.72
CA LEU A 35 -6.37 -4.19 -14.59
C LEU A 35 -6.76 -3.73 -13.18
N ASP A 36 -6.04 -4.22 -12.19
CA ASP A 36 -6.27 -3.95 -10.79
C ASP A 36 -4.96 -4.08 -10.02
N LEU A 37 -4.97 -3.63 -8.77
CA LEU A 37 -3.81 -3.64 -7.90
C LEU A 37 -3.37 -5.06 -7.51
N GLN A 38 -4.30 -6.02 -7.40
CA GLN A 38 -3.91 -7.40 -7.09
C GLN A 38 -3.16 -8.05 -8.25
N HIS A 39 -3.55 -7.76 -9.49
CA HIS A 39 -2.83 -8.15 -10.68
C HIS A 39 -1.42 -7.55 -10.68
N ALA A 40 -1.28 -6.24 -10.43
CA ALA A 40 0.03 -5.59 -10.31
C ALA A 40 0.92 -6.23 -9.24
N ARG A 41 0.36 -6.52 -8.05
CA ARG A 41 1.08 -7.17 -6.95
C ARG A 41 1.55 -8.57 -7.29
N ARG A 42 0.68 -9.41 -7.86
CA ARG A 42 1.03 -10.77 -8.27
C ARG A 42 2.14 -10.75 -9.32
N TRP A 43 2.07 -9.81 -10.27
CA TRP A 43 3.12 -9.62 -11.26
C TRP A 43 4.44 -9.22 -10.60
N CYS A 44 4.47 -8.19 -9.75
CA CYS A 44 5.69 -7.80 -9.04
C CYS A 44 6.28 -8.95 -8.20
N GLN A 45 5.44 -9.71 -7.50
CA GLN A 45 5.88 -10.87 -6.72
C GLN A 45 6.51 -11.95 -7.60
N GLY A 46 5.88 -12.27 -8.75
CA GLY A 46 6.42 -13.23 -9.72
C GLY A 46 7.77 -12.81 -10.31
N GLN A 47 8.03 -11.49 -10.39
CA GLN A 47 9.29 -10.93 -10.85
C GLN A 47 10.32 -10.68 -9.73
N GLY A 48 9.97 -10.92 -8.46
CA GLY A 48 10.83 -10.56 -7.32
C GLY A 48 11.00 -9.06 -7.10
N ILE A 49 10.12 -8.23 -7.68
CA ILE A 49 10.18 -6.78 -7.60
C ILE A 49 9.55 -6.28 -6.30
N ARG A 50 10.30 -5.49 -5.54
CA ARG A 50 9.80 -4.80 -4.34
C ARG A 50 9.35 -3.38 -4.69
N ALA A 51 8.15 -3.27 -5.26
CA ALA A 51 7.57 -1.98 -5.62
C ALA A 51 6.98 -1.23 -4.40
N LEU A 52 6.94 0.10 -4.52
CA LEU A 52 5.99 0.94 -3.78
C LEU A 52 4.64 0.95 -4.52
N TYR A 53 3.58 1.29 -3.80
CA TYR A 53 2.23 1.45 -4.34
C TYR A 53 1.74 2.82 -3.94
N GLU A 54 1.31 3.63 -4.91
CA GLU A 54 0.63 4.89 -4.64
C GLU A 54 -0.87 4.61 -4.54
N ILE A 55 -1.46 4.85 -3.37
CA ILE A 55 -2.89 4.64 -3.14
C ILE A 55 -3.41 5.85 -2.39
N ASP A 56 -4.43 6.51 -2.93
CA ASP A 56 -4.98 7.76 -2.40
C ASP A 56 -3.90 8.82 -2.10
N GLY A 57 -2.93 8.96 -3.02
CA GLY A 57 -1.80 9.88 -2.90
C GLY A 57 -0.74 9.49 -1.86
N ALA A 58 -0.90 8.36 -1.17
CA ALA A 58 0.08 7.85 -0.23
C ALA A 58 0.91 6.73 -0.86
N ARG A 59 2.23 6.81 -0.73
CA ARG A 59 3.16 5.77 -1.20
C ARG A 59 3.44 4.78 -0.10
N MET A 60 3.08 3.52 -0.32
CA MET A 60 3.21 2.45 0.64
C MET A 60 4.01 1.26 0.09
N SER A 61 4.74 0.57 0.96
CA SER A 61 5.40 -0.68 0.59
C SER A 61 4.41 -1.83 0.46
N THR A 62 4.77 -2.89 -0.27
CA THR A 62 4.01 -4.16 -0.32
C THR A 62 3.58 -4.64 1.07
N ASP A 63 4.50 -4.61 2.04
CA ASP A 63 4.23 -4.99 3.44
C ASP A 63 3.13 -4.15 4.10
N ALA A 64 3.09 -2.85 3.80
CA ALA A 64 2.11 -1.94 4.38
C ALA A 64 0.74 -2.17 3.74
N ALA A 65 0.68 -2.33 2.40
CA ALA A 65 -0.54 -2.70 1.70
C ALA A 65 -1.11 -4.02 2.24
N THR A 66 -0.29 -5.05 2.37
CA THR A 66 -0.70 -6.36 2.91
C THR A 66 -1.26 -6.25 4.34
N LEU A 67 -0.63 -5.43 5.19
CA LEU A 67 -1.12 -5.21 6.53
C LEU A 67 -2.41 -4.37 6.58
N LEU A 68 -2.60 -3.45 5.64
CA LEU A 68 -3.84 -2.69 5.54
C LEU A 68 -5.01 -3.63 5.29
N GLU A 69 -4.84 -4.57 4.37
CA GLU A 69 -5.81 -5.63 4.06
C GLU A 69 -6.08 -6.52 5.28
N ALA A 70 -5.02 -7.03 5.93
CA ALA A 70 -5.16 -7.87 7.11
C ALA A 70 -5.90 -7.15 8.25
N THR A 71 -5.54 -5.89 8.51
CA THR A 71 -6.18 -5.08 9.55
C THR A 71 -7.65 -4.79 9.21
N ALA A 72 -7.97 -4.58 7.93
CA ALA A 72 -9.36 -4.39 7.48
C ALA A 72 -10.21 -5.65 7.71
N LEU A 73 -9.63 -6.84 7.53
CA LEU A 73 -10.26 -8.13 7.81
C LEU A 73 -10.28 -8.51 9.31
N GLY A 74 -9.85 -7.60 10.21
CA GLY A 74 -9.78 -7.88 11.65
C GLY A 74 -8.67 -8.87 12.04
N ILE A 75 -7.72 -9.15 11.16
CA ILE A 75 -6.57 -10.02 11.42
C ILE A 75 -5.49 -9.23 12.17
N GLU A 76 -4.95 -9.82 13.23
CA GLU A 76 -3.94 -9.16 14.07
C GLU A 76 -2.60 -8.98 13.32
N PRO A 77 -2.10 -7.73 13.16
CA PRO A 77 -0.90 -7.47 12.36
C PRO A 77 0.39 -7.84 13.11
N GLN A 78 1.19 -8.76 12.55
CA GLN A 78 2.49 -9.14 13.13
C GLN A 78 3.70 -8.36 12.56
N ASN A 79 3.53 -7.66 11.42
CA ASN A 79 4.64 -6.92 10.79
C ASN A 79 4.71 -5.47 11.30
N ARG A 80 5.59 -5.23 12.28
CA ARG A 80 5.80 -3.90 12.89
C ARG A 80 6.25 -2.81 11.91
N ARG A 81 6.98 -3.16 10.85
CA ARG A 81 7.49 -2.18 9.86
C ARG A 81 6.36 -1.66 8.98
N GLY A 82 5.54 -2.56 8.45
CA GLY A 82 4.38 -2.15 7.65
C GLY A 82 3.36 -1.40 8.51
N LEU A 83 3.18 -1.78 9.79
CA LEU A 83 2.28 -1.09 10.71
C LEU A 83 2.71 0.37 10.94
N LYS A 84 4.01 0.61 11.14
CA LYS A 84 4.55 1.97 11.24
C LYS A 84 4.25 2.78 9.98
N ASN A 85 4.38 2.19 8.79
CA ASN A 85 4.06 2.87 7.54
C ASN A 85 2.58 3.24 7.44
N LEU A 86 1.66 2.36 7.84
CA LEU A 86 0.23 2.66 7.85
C LEU A 86 -0.12 3.84 8.75
N ILE A 87 0.48 3.88 9.94
CA ILE A 87 0.31 5.00 10.87
C ILE A 87 0.88 6.29 10.26
N LEU A 88 2.08 6.24 9.69
CA LEU A 88 2.71 7.40 9.05
C LEU A 88 1.91 7.92 7.83
N CYS A 89 1.21 7.04 7.12
CA CYS A 89 0.35 7.42 5.99
C CYS A 89 -1.04 7.91 6.41
N GLY A 90 -1.33 7.94 7.72
CA GLY A 90 -2.62 8.32 8.29
C GLY A 90 -3.73 7.28 8.04
N MET A 91 -3.36 6.03 7.75
CA MET A 91 -4.31 4.94 7.44
C MET A 91 -4.67 4.10 8.67
N ALA A 92 -3.85 4.14 9.71
CA ALA A 92 -4.14 3.46 10.95
C ALA A 92 -3.75 4.34 12.14
N GLU A 93 -4.46 4.16 13.23
CA GLU A 93 -4.11 4.72 14.53
C GLU A 93 -3.78 3.59 15.49
N LYS A 94 -2.84 3.88 16.39
CA LYS A 94 -2.51 2.99 17.50
C LYS A 94 -3.04 3.59 18.78
N SER A 95 -3.76 2.79 19.56
CA SER A 95 -4.09 3.10 20.95
C SER A 95 -3.46 2.06 21.85
N ARG A 96 -3.10 2.47 23.07
CA ARG A 96 -2.59 1.57 24.10
C ARG A 96 -3.48 1.70 25.32
N ALA A 97 -4.08 0.61 25.73
CA ALA A 97 -4.88 0.51 26.94
C ALA A 97 -4.48 -0.78 27.66
N GLU A 98 -4.25 -0.70 28.99
CA GLU A 98 -3.97 -1.86 29.85
C GLU A 98 -2.83 -2.77 29.34
N GLY A 99 -1.79 -2.16 28.75
CA GLY A 99 -0.65 -2.90 28.20
C GLY A 99 -0.90 -3.55 26.83
N LYS A 100 -2.15 -3.55 26.33
CA LYS A 100 -2.50 -4.02 24.99
C LYS A 100 -2.36 -2.89 23.97
N LEU A 101 -1.74 -3.20 22.83
CA LEU A 101 -1.69 -2.32 21.67
C LEU A 101 -2.85 -2.67 20.74
N THR A 102 -3.72 -1.71 20.49
CA THR A 102 -4.83 -1.85 19.53
C THR A 102 -4.54 -1.00 18.31
N ILE A 103 -4.72 -1.58 17.12
CA ILE A 103 -4.57 -0.91 15.84
C ILE A 103 -5.95 -0.79 15.21
N THR A 104 -6.36 0.43 14.90
CA THR A 104 -7.65 0.71 14.28
C THR A 104 -7.43 1.45 12.97
N LEU A 105 -8.11 1.03 11.91
CA LEU A 105 -8.08 1.78 10.65
C LEU A 105 -8.78 3.12 10.81
N THR A 106 -8.17 4.18 10.29
CA THR A 106 -8.81 5.48 10.14
C THR A 106 -9.88 5.42 9.05
N GLU A 107 -10.66 6.49 8.88
CA GLU A 107 -11.56 6.62 7.73
C GLU A 107 -10.81 6.46 6.40
N LYS A 108 -9.65 7.14 6.28
CA LYS A 108 -8.75 6.99 5.14
C LYS A 108 -8.31 5.53 4.96
N GLY A 109 -7.87 4.86 6.03
CA GLY A 109 -7.46 3.46 5.95
C GLY A 109 -8.58 2.52 5.49
N ARG A 110 -9.81 2.72 5.96
CA ARG A 110 -10.97 1.95 5.52
C ARG A 110 -11.31 2.20 4.05
N ALA A 111 -11.30 3.45 3.61
CA ALA A 111 -11.53 3.80 2.21
C ALA A 111 -10.45 3.20 1.29
N THR A 112 -9.17 3.31 1.69
CA THR A 112 -8.06 2.71 0.96
C THR A 112 -8.19 1.18 0.93
N ALA A 113 -8.54 0.52 2.05
CA ALA A 113 -8.78 -0.93 2.07
C ALA A 113 -9.93 -1.35 1.14
N ALA A 114 -11.00 -0.56 1.07
CA ALA A 114 -12.07 -0.79 0.11
C ALA A 114 -11.58 -0.66 -1.35
N ALA A 115 -10.72 0.33 -1.64
CA ALA A 115 -10.08 0.49 -2.95
C ALA A 115 -9.11 -0.65 -3.29
N LEU A 116 -8.55 -1.33 -2.28
CA LEU A 116 -7.80 -2.58 -2.45
C LEU A 116 -8.69 -3.79 -2.80
N GLY A 117 -10.02 -3.62 -2.79
CA GLY A 117 -10.98 -4.71 -2.95
C GLY A 117 -11.16 -5.57 -1.69
N VAL A 118 -10.81 -5.05 -0.52
CA VAL A 118 -10.98 -5.74 0.75
C VAL A 118 -12.25 -5.24 1.42
N SER A 119 -13.29 -6.07 1.37
CA SER A 119 -14.49 -5.93 2.20
C SER A 119 -14.38 -6.84 3.42
N ALA A 120 -14.51 -6.28 4.61
CA ALA A 120 -14.66 -7.02 5.87
C ALA A 120 -16.03 -7.67 5.97
#